data_AF-A0A6A6GCE8-F1
#
_entry.id   AF-A0A6A6GCE8-F1
#
_cell.length_a   1.000
_cell.length_b   1.000
_cell.length_c   1.000
_cell.angle_alpha   90.00
_cell.angle_beta   90.00
_cell.angle_gamma   90.00
#
_symmetry.space_group_name_H-M   'P 1'
#
loop_
_entity.id
_entity.type
_entity.pdbx_description
1 polymer ?
#
loop_
_entity_poly.entity_id
_entity_poly.type
_entity_poly.pdbx_seq_one_letter_code
_entity_poly.pdbx_strand_id
1 'polypeptide(L)'
;MDMPFDHTRCTIEEYVDDATFRLLSVPGPKWYINPDIKVTFKERPAWDAVVADAPLSVAPGLDKVLSSDKPPPITFFASLPKPSKTHKQWGTYGAVLKKSGFPDIVYIGSGTNSVGRVDVRVRVYITGASPFGKLVRNCWSSW
;
A
#
# COMPACT_ATOMS: atom_id res chain seq x y z
N MET A 1 9.06 3.10 22.56
CA MET A 1 8.44 4.08 21.67
C MET A 1 8.99 3.80 20.29
N ASP A 2 8.14 3.48 19.33
CA ASP A 2 8.59 3.38 17.93
C ASP A 2 9.02 4.78 17.47
N MET A 3 10.26 4.87 16.99
CA MET A 3 10.78 6.10 16.41
C MET A 3 10.01 6.36 15.11
N PRO A 4 9.49 7.59 14.88
CA PRO A 4 8.89 7.93 13.60
C PRO A 4 9.91 7.74 12.48
N PHE A 5 9.40 7.46 11.27
CA PHE A 5 10.23 7.37 10.08
C PHE A 5 11.08 8.64 9.90
N ASP A 6 12.38 8.44 9.67
CA ASP A 6 13.36 9.49 9.41
C ASP A 6 14.14 9.13 8.15
N HIS A 7 13.81 9.80 7.04
CA HIS A 7 14.42 9.56 5.73
C HIS A 7 15.94 9.85 5.68
N THR A 8 16.50 10.52 6.70
CA THR A 8 17.94 10.75 6.80
C THR A 8 18.71 9.54 7.34
N ARG A 9 18.00 8.56 7.92
CA ARG A 9 18.60 7.40 8.60
C ARG A 9 18.45 6.09 7.84
N CYS A 10 17.38 5.95 7.08
CA CYS A 10 17.11 4.76 6.27
C CYS A 10 16.12 5.08 5.14
N THR A 11 16.06 4.20 4.16
CA THR A 11 15.01 4.20 3.14
C THR A 11 13.65 3.82 3.76
N ILE A 12 12.55 4.09 3.04
CA ILE A 12 11.21 3.68 3.49
C ILE A 12 11.12 2.16 3.53
N GLU A 13 11.66 1.51 2.51
CA GLU A 13 11.73 0.06 2.37
C GLU A 13 12.38 -0.57 3.62
N GLU A 14 13.60 -0.14 3.97
CA GLU A 14 14.31 -0.63 5.16
C GLU A 14 13.52 -0.39 6.45
N TYR A 15 12.88 0.79 6.58
CA TYR A 15 12.06 1.10 7.74
C TYR A 15 10.86 0.16 7.86
N VAL A 16 10.15 -0.10 6.75
CA VAL A 16 8.99 -0.98 6.70
C VAL A 16 9.40 -2.43 6.98
N ASP A 17 10.52 -2.88 6.42
CA ASP A 17 11.04 -4.23 6.64
C ASP A 17 11.42 -4.45 8.10
N ASP A 18 12.15 -3.50 8.70
CA ASP A 18 12.53 -3.57 10.11
C ASP A 18 11.33 -3.50 11.05
N ALA A 19 10.38 -2.58 10.78
CA ALA A 19 9.15 -2.48 11.54
C ALA A 19 8.32 -3.76 11.45
N THR A 20 8.24 -4.38 10.26
CA THR A 20 7.50 -5.63 10.05
C THR A 20 8.14 -6.79 10.81
N PHE A 21 9.47 -6.90 10.80
CA PHE A 21 10.16 -7.90 11.61
C PHE A 21 9.91 -7.70 13.11
N ARG A 22 9.95 -6.45 13.60
CA ARG A 22 9.62 -6.12 15.00
C ARG A 22 8.19 -6.52 15.36
N LEU A 23 7.22 -6.35 14.46
CA LEU A 23 5.82 -6.75 14.68
C LEU A 23 5.67 -8.24 14.95
N LEU A 24 6.55 -9.10 14.40
CA LEU A 24 6.51 -10.54 14.67
C LEU A 24 6.76 -10.87 16.15
N SER A 25 7.54 -10.03 16.83
CA SER A 25 7.87 -10.16 18.25
C SER A 25 6.78 -9.63 19.18
N VAL A 26 5.79 -8.90 18.66
CA VAL A 26 4.69 -8.37 19.47
C VAL A 26 3.78 -9.51 19.94
N PRO A 27 3.47 -9.60 21.25
CA PRO A 27 2.49 -10.55 21.75
C PRO A 27 1.09 -10.16 21.26
N GLY A 28 0.71 -10.70 20.10
CA GLY A 28 -0.61 -10.55 19.50
C GLY A 28 -1.41 -11.85 19.55
N PRO A 29 -2.74 -11.78 19.62
CA PRO A 29 -3.58 -12.99 19.55
C PRO A 29 -3.41 -13.69 18.19
N LYS A 30 -3.67 -15.00 18.15
CA LYS A 30 -3.47 -15.85 16.95
C LYS A 30 -4.24 -15.38 15.70
N TRP A 31 -5.36 -14.67 15.88
CA TRP A 31 -6.14 -14.11 14.77
C TRP A 31 -5.50 -12.86 14.16
N TYR A 32 -4.54 -12.23 14.86
CA TYR A 32 -3.89 -11.00 14.42
C TYR A 32 -2.61 -11.26 13.63
N ILE A 33 -1.75 -12.17 14.11
CA ILE A 33 -0.53 -12.61 13.43
C ILE A 33 -0.58 -14.12 13.28
N ASN A 34 -0.40 -14.60 12.05
CA ASN A 34 -0.31 -16.03 11.78
C ASN A 34 0.87 -16.63 12.57
N PRO A 35 0.64 -17.65 13.44
CA PRO A 35 1.70 -18.26 14.23
C PRO A 35 2.84 -18.85 13.38
N ASP A 36 2.55 -19.32 12.16
CA ASP A 36 3.55 -19.90 11.27
C ASP A 36 4.59 -18.86 10.87
N ILE A 37 4.17 -17.61 10.61
CA ILE A 37 5.08 -16.50 10.29
C ILE A 37 6.07 -16.27 11.44
N LYS A 38 5.62 -16.37 12.70
CA LYS A 38 6.51 -16.22 13.86
C LYS A 38 7.52 -17.36 13.99
N VAL A 39 7.13 -18.58 13.62
CA VAL A 39 8.00 -19.75 13.66
C VAL A 39 9.03 -19.68 12.52
N THR A 40 8.58 -19.39 11.30
CA THR A 40 9.43 -19.29 10.12
C THR A 40 10.44 -18.15 10.23
N PHE A 41 10.03 -16.99 10.75
CA PHE A 41 10.86 -15.80 10.88
C PHE A 41 11.22 -15.51 12.33
N LYS A 42 11.52 -16.56 13.11
CA LYS A 42 11.97 -16.42 14.50
C LYS A 42 13.26 -15.61 14.59
N GLU A 43 14.13 -15.73 13.60
CA GLU A 43 15.43 -15.07 13.54
C GLU A 43 15.49 -14.13 12.32
N ARG A 44 16.16 -12.99 12.51
CA ARG A 44 16.27 -11.93 11.49
C ARG A 44 16.87 -12.40 10.15
N PRO A 45 17.88 -13.29 10.11
CA PRO A 45 18.45 -13.74 8.83
C PRO A 45 17.43 -14.44 7.91
N ALA A 46 16.45 -15.17 8.45
CA ALA A 46 15.42 -15.82 7.63
C ALA A 46 14.48 -14.78 6.99
N TRP A 47 14.21 -13.68 7.70
CA TRP A 47 13.43 -12.56 7.17
C TRP A 47 14.21 -11.81 6.10
N ASP A 48 15.47 -11.48 6.37
CA ASP A 48 16.34 -10.75 5.45
C ASP A 48 16.55 -11.50 4.12
N ALA A 49 16.59 -12.84 4.17
CA ALA A 49 16.66 -13.66 2.96
C ALA A 49 15.42 -13.49 2.05
N VAL A 50 14.22 -13.37 2.64
CA VAL A 50 12.98 -13.13 1.88
C VAL A 50 12.92 -11.70 1.35
N VAL A 51 13.34 -10.71 2.16
CA VAL A 51 13.42 -9.32 1.71
C VAL A 51 14.41 -9.17 0.54
N ALA A 52 15.54 -9.88 0.58
CA ALA A 52 16.50 -9.88 -0.51
C ALA A 52 15.97 -10.53 -1.80
N ASP A 53 15.16 -11.59 -1.69
CA ASP A 53 14.55 -12.27 -2.84
C ASP A 53 13.40 -11.47 -3.46
N ALA A 54 12.64 -10.75 -2.62
CA ALA A 54 11.47 -9.97 -3.03
C ALA A 54 11.47 -8.58 -2.38
N PRO A 55 12.36 -7.67 -2.80
CA PRO A 55 12.50 -6.36 -2.18
C PRO A 55 11.24 -5.52 -2.41
N LEU A 56 10.88 -4.73 -1.38
CA LEU A 56 9.86 -3.72 -1.51
C LEU A 56 10.28 -2.63 -2.52
N SER A 57 9.30 -1.99 -3.13
CA SER A 57 9.51 -0.78 -3.92
C SER A 57 8.44 0.22 -3.55
N VAL A 58 8.84 1.47 -3.32
CA VAL A 58 7.91 2.56 -3.05
C VAL A 58 7.76 3.50 -4.24
N ALA A 59 6.67 4.27 -4.22
CA ALA A 59 6.46 5.28 -5.25
C ALA A 59 7.49 6.42 -5.11
N PRO A 60 8.00 6.98 -6.23
CA PRO A 60 8.96 8.08 -6.18
C PRO A 60 8.44 9.29 -5.38
N GLY A 61 9.29 9.84 -4.50
CA GLY A 61 8.98 11.02 -3.70
C GLY A 61 8.11 10.75 -2.47
N LEU A 62 7.78 9.48 -2.17
CA LEU A 62 7.04 9.12 -0.96
C LEU A 62 7.80 9.49 0.32
N ASP A 63 9.12 9.37 0.31
CA ASP A 63 10.04 9.75 1.39
C ASP A 63 9.87 11.21 1.81
N LYS A 64 9.83 12.09 0.82
CA LYS A 64 9.63 13.54 1.01
C LYS A 64 8.23 13.83 1.53
N VAL A 65 7.22 13.12 1.02
CA VAL A 65 5.83 13.29 1.45
C VAL A 65 5.64 12.84 2.90
N LEU A 66 6.20 11.70 3.30
CA LEU A 66 6.09 11.19 4.67
C LEU A 66 6.86 12.04 5.69
N SER A 67 7.90 12.75 5.24
CA SER A 67 8.72 13.63 6.07
C SER A 67 8.25 15.09 6.09
N SER A 68 7.19 15.42 5.34
CA SER A 68 6.65 16.77 5.22
C SER A 68 5.76 17.13 6.41
N ASP A 69 5.87 18.37 6.90
CA ASP A 69 4.98 18.96 7.90
C ASP A 69 3.60 19.31 7.34
N LYS A 70 3.48 19.36 6.01
CA LYS A 70 2.24 19.61 5.26
C LYS A 70 1.74 18.35 4.59
N PRO A 71 0.41 18.13 4.55
CA PRO A 71 -0.16 17.01 3.83
C PRO A 71 0.14 17.11 2.32
N PRO A 72 0.36 15.98 1.63
CA PRO A 72 0.59 15.98 0.19
C PRO A 72 -0.63 16.52 -0.56
N PRO A 73 -0.42 17.32 -1.62
CA PRO A 73 -1.51 17.77 -2.47
C PRO A 73 -2.08 16.58 -3.24
N ILE A 74 -3.34 16.67 -3.67
CA ILE A 74 -3.98 15.57 -4.41
C ILE A 74 -3.28 15.25 -5.74
N THR A 75 -2.60 16.23 -6.32
CA THR A 75 -1.79 16.09 -7.53
C THR A 75 -0.63 15.10 -7.37
N PHE A 76 -0.08 14.96 -6.16
CA PHE A 76 0.92 13.94 -5.86
C PHE A 76 0.35 12.54 -6.11
N PHE A 77 -0.81 12.24 -5.53
CA PHE A 77 -1.47 10.93 -5.72
C PHE A 77 -1.86 10.67 -7.18
N ALA A 78 -2.27 11.71 -7.92
CA ALA A 78 -2.56 11.59 -9.34
C ALA A 78 -1.32 11.33 -10.21
N SER A 79 -0.12 11.70 -9.71
CA SER A 79 1.16 11.52 -10.40
C SER A 79 1.84 10.17 -10.15
N LEU A 80 1.31 9.37 -9.21
CA LEU A 80 1.91 8.09 -8.83
C LEU A 80 1.94 7.10 -10.02
N PRO A 81 2.93 6.19 -10.05
CA PRO A 81 3.00 5.16 -11.08
C PRO A 81 1.72 4.35 -11.18
N LYS A 82 1.26 4.11 -12.40
CA LYS A 82 0.13 3.21 -12.63
C LYS A 82 0.56 1.75 -12.39
N PRO A 83 -0.32 0.89 -11.88
CA PRO A 83 -0.01 -0.53 -11.74
C PRO A 83 0.41 -1.16 -13.07
N SER A 84 1.35 -2.09 -13.00
CA SER A 84 1.79 -2.87 -14.15
C SER A 84 0.62 -3.64 -14.74
N LYS A 85 0.49 -3.60 -16.07
CA LYS A 85 -0.49 -4.41 -16.80
C LYS A 85 0.04 -5.80 -17.16
N THR A 86 1.35 -5.98 -17.11
CA THR A 86 2.05 -7.18 -17.59
C THR A 86 2.55 -8.06 -16.44
N HIS A 87 2.88 -7.47 -15.30
CA HIS A 87 3.37 -8.19 -14.12
C HIS A 87 2.34 -8.18 -13.00
N LYS A 88 2.24 -9.28 -12.26
CA LYS A 88 1.39 -9.33 -11.07
C LYS A 88 2.08 -8.56 -9.95
N GLN A 89 1.34 -7.66 -9.31
CA GLN A 89 1.86 -6.89 -8.18
C GLN A 89 0.96 -7.12 -6.95
N TRP A 90 1.61 -7.39 -5.82
CA TRP A 90 1.04 -7.19 -4.49
C TRP A 90 1.47 -5.81 -4.00
N GLY A 91 0.58 -5.10 -3.34
CA GLY A 91 0.97 -3.86 -2.68
C GLY A 91 -0.22 -3.03 -2.22
N THR A 92 0.13 -1.90 -1.62
CA THR A 92 -0.77 -0.79 -1.34
C THR A 92 -0.84 0.15 -2.53
N TYR A 93 -2.01 0.71 -2.81
CA TYR A 93 -2.21 1.67 -3.89
C TYR A 93 -3.08 2.83 -3.44
N GLY A 94 -2.87 3.98 -4.08
CA GLY A 94 -3.74 5.14 -3.98
C GLY A 94 -4.59 5.29 -5.24
N ALA A 95 -5.87 5.63 -5.07
CA ALA A 95 -6.76 6.01 -6.15
C ALA A 95 -7.34 7.41 -5.87
N VAL A 96 -7.17 8.32 -6.83
CA VAL A 96 -7.84 9.62 -6.80
C VAL A 96 -9.24 9.46 -7.37
N LEU A 97 -10.21 9.78 -6.54
CA LEU A 97 -11.63 9.66 -6.79
C LEU A 97 -12.19 11.05 -7.09
N LYS A 98 -12.80 11.24 -8.26
CA LYS A 98 -13.32 12.54 -8.72
C LYS A 98 -14.81 12.47 -8.96
N LYS A 99 -15.54 13.50 -8.48
CA LYS A 99 -16.98 13.65 -8.71
C LYS A 99 -17.30 15.12 -9.00
N SER A 100 -18.02 15.38 -10.08
CA SER A 100 -18.45 16.74 -10.44
C SER A 100 -19.23 17.39 -9.29
N GLY A 101 -18.88 18.63 -8.94
CA GLY A 101 -19.50 19.38 -7.84
C GLY A 101 -19.05 18.97 -6.43
N PHE A 102 -18.08 18.06 -6.29
CA PHE A 102 -17.54 17.64 -4.99
C PHE A 102 -16.01 17.71 -4.97
N PRO A 103 -15.39 17.89 -3.79
CA PRO A 103 -13.94 17.77 -3.65
C PRO A 103 -13.46 16.38 -4.08
N ASP A 104 -12.31 16.34 -4.73
CA ASP A 104 -11.64 15.08 -5.03
C ASP A 104 -11.19 14.39 -3.72
N ILE A 105 -11.25 13.05 -3.68
CA ILE A 105 -10.92 12.25 -2.50
C ILE A 105 -9.81 11.24 -2.85
N VAL A 106 -8.94 10.94 -1.88
CA VAL A 106 -7.95 9.86 -2.00
C VAL A 106 -8.47 8.61 -1.30
N TYR A 107 -8.49 7.49 -2.02
CA TYR A 107 -8.72 6.17 -1.45
C TYR A 107 -7.42 5.38 -1.40
N ILE A 108 -7.08 4.83 -0.23
CA ILE A 108 -5.94 3.93 -0.05
C ILE A 108 -6.47 2.51 0.10
N GLY A 109 -5.97 1.61 -0.72
CA GLY A 109 -6.33 0.20 -0.70
C GLY A 109 -5.11 -0.70 -0.79
N SER A 110 -5.35 -2.00 -0.67
CA SER A 110 -4.34 -3.05 -0.90
C SER A 110 -4.88 -4.11 -1.86
N GLY A 111 -3.98 -4.77 -2.58
CA GLY A 111 -4.33 -5.83 -3.52
C GLY A 111 -3.27 -6.91 -3.53
N THR A 112 -3.67 -8.16 -3.32
CA THR A 112 -2.78 -9.35 -3.28
C THR A 112 -2.82 -10.14 -4.58
N ASN A 113 -1.92 -11.13 -4.71
CA ASN A 113 -1.86 -12.02 -5.86
C ASN A 113 -3.03 -13.03 -5.95
N SER A 114 -3.80 -13.24 -4.87
CA SER A 114 -4.84 -14.28 -4.81
C SER A 114 -6.16 -13.87 -5.47
N VAL A 115 -6.59 -12.62 -5.35
CA VAL A 115 -7.85 -12.13 -5.96
C VAL A 115 -7.70 -10.69 -6.47
N GLY A 116 -7.28 -10.59 -7.74
CA GLY A 116 -7.36 -9.37 -8.53
C GLY A 116 -6.06 -8.59 -8.69
N ARG A 117 -5.01 -8.80 -7.89
CA ARG A 117 -3.78 -7.97 -7.98
C ARG A 117 -4.11 -6.48 -7.78
N VAL A 118 -3.12 -5.61 -7.81
CA VAL A 118 -3.36 -4.17 -7.72
C VAL A 118 -4.12 -3.64 -8.94
N ASP A 119 -3.79 -4.10 -10.16
CA ASP A 119 -4.34 -3.55 -11.40
C ASP A 119 -5.84 -3.82 -11.58
N VAL A 120 -6.34 -5.02 -11.25
CA VAL A 120 -7.78 -5.32 -11.38
C VAL A 120 -8.56 -4.57 -10.32
N ARG A 121 -8.02 -4.39 -9.11
CA ARG A 121 -8.69 -3.58 -8.07
C ARG A 121 -8.89 -2.15 -8.52
N VAL A 122 -7.83 -1.52 -9.03
CA VAL A 122 -7.92 -0.16 -9.59
C VAL A 122 -8.92 -0.13 -10.77
N ARG A 123 -8.88 -1.12 -11.66
CA ARG A 123 -9.79 -1.22 -12.80
C ARG A 123 -11.24 -1.35 -12.37
N VAL A 124 -11.54 -2.12 -11.33
CA VAL A 124 -12.91 -2.34 -10.83
C VAL A 124 -13.55 -1.04 -10.38
N TYR A 125 -12.79 -0.07 -9.86
CA TYR A 125 -13.32 1.25 -9.53
C TYR A 125 -13.65 2.08 -10.79
N ILE A 126 -12.82 1.98 -11.83
CA ILE A 126 -13.02 2.68 -13.12
C ILE A 126 -14.20 2.07 -13.89
N THR A 127 -14.22 0.74 -14.02
CA THR A 127 -15.20 -0.01 -14.81
C THR A 127 -16.45 -0.36 -14.01
N GLY A 128 -16.54 0.07 -12.75
CA GLY A 128 -17.53 -0.32 -11.76
C GLY A 128 -18.01 -1.77 -11.84
N ALA A 129 -17.08 -2.71 -12.00
CA ALA A 129 -17.40 -4.13 -12.24
C ALA A 129 -17.77 -4.93 -10.97
N SER A 130 -17.78 -4.27 -9.80
CA SER A 130 -18.19 -4.86 -8.51
C SER A 130 -19.27 -3.99 -7.84
N PRO A 131 -20.01 -4.46 -6.80
CA PRO A 131 -20.99 -3.62 -6.10
C PRO A 131 -20.40 -2.31 -5.59
N PHE A 132 -19.20 -2.35 -5.01
CA PHE A 132 -18.49 -1.15 -4.59
C PHE A 132 -18.01 -0.33 -5.80
N GLY A 133 -17.50 -0.97 -6.85
CA GLY A 133 -17.14 -0.28 -8.09
C GLY A 133 -18.35 0.40 -8.76
N LYS A 134 -19.54 -0.21 -8.70
CA LYS A 134 -20.81 0.37 -9.15
C LYS A 134 -21.20 1.54 -8.26
N LEU A 135 -21.01 1.47 -6.95
CA LEU A 135 -21.25 2.61 -6.07
C LEU A 135 -20.30 3.77 -6.41
N VAL A 136 -19.01 3.48 -6.57
CA VAL A 136 -18.01 4.46 -7.03
C VAL A 136 -18.42 5.05 -8.38
N ARG A 137 -18.80 4.23 -9.37
CA ARG A 137 -19.23 4.70 -10.70
C ARG A 137 -20.57 5.44 -10.68
N ASN A 138 -21.60 4.91 -10.02
CA ASN A 138 -22.99 5.40 -10.06
C ASN A 138 -23.16 6.64 -9.20
N CYS A 139 -22.35 6.83 -8.15
CA CYS A 139 -22.26 8.13 -7.50
C CYS A 139 -21.72 9.20 -8.47
N TRP A 140 -21.17 8.82 -9.64
CA TRP A 140 -20.39 9.63 -10.56
C TRP A 140 -20.88 9.61 -12.03
N SER A 141 -22.13 9.21 -12.30
CA SER A 141 -22.75 9.38 -13.62
C SER A 141 -23.72 10.55 -13.63
N SER A 142 -23.21 11.73 -13.98
CA SER A 142 -24.00 12.87 -14.48
C SER A 142 -23.15 13.60 -15.52
N TRP A 143 -23.13 13.03 -16.73
CA TRP A 143 -23.04 13.77 -17.99
C TRP A 143 -24.26 13.35 -18.78
#